data_AF-A0A8T0D011-F1
#
_entry.id   AF-A0A8T0D011-F1
#
_cell.length_a   1.000
_cell.length_b   1.000
_cell.length_c   1.000
_cell.angle_alpha   90.00
_cell.angle_beta   90.00
_cell.angle_gamma   90.00
#
_symmetry.space_group_name_H-M   'P 1'
#
loop_
_entity.id
_entity.type
_entity.pdbx_description
1 polymer ?
#
loop_
_entity_poly.entity_id
_entity_poly.type
_entity_poly.pdbx_seq_one_letter_code
_entity_poly.pdbx_strand_id
1 'polypeptide(L)'
;MHLNFIEFQVFGERTYDTLDPLNEEFINDFDTFDASVKDLDYRLASVIGQAMDDCPSAEHFLKLLAIVISLMDRPIVREICLPKYKLLVQMLDNEMETVKRIYDHHVNPQGARGKLKFVMHNAFHSSLLNPKLESAQK
;
A
#
# COMPACT_ATOMS: atom_id res chain seq x y z
N MET A 1 -11.47 19.13 2.93
CA MET A 1 -12.15 17.92 2.40
C MET A 1 -13.49 18.24 1.75
N HIS A 2 -14.26 19.23 2.23
CA HIS A 2 -15.54 19.61 1.59
C HIS A 2 -15.44 20.15 0.15
N LEU A 3 -14.32 20.79 -0.23
CA LEU A 3 -14.16 21.39 -1.57
C LEU A 3 -14.08 20.33 -2.70
N ASN A 4 -13.37 19.23 -2.50
CA ASN A 4 -13.15 18.26 -3.58
C ASN A 4 -14.41 17.41 -3.91
N PHE A 5 -15.35 17.29 -2.97
CA PHE A 5 -16.65 16.66 -3.24
C PHE A 5 -17.59 17.57 -4.06
N ILE A 6 -17.38 18.90 -3.99
CA ILE A 6 -18.14 19.86 -4.79
C ILE A 6 -17.78 19.74 -6.26
N GLU A 7 -16.51 19.46 -6.61
CA GLU A 7 -16.11 19.25 -8.01
C GLU A 7 -16.77 18.04 -8.64
N PHE A 8 -16.98 16.96 -7.88
CA PHE A 8 -17.76 15.80 -8.35
C PHE A 8 -19.21 16.17 -8.66
N GLN A 9 -19.84 16.98 -7.81
CA GLN A 9 -21.19 17.47 -8.03
C GLN A 9 -21.26 18.40 -9.24
N VAL A 10 -20.34 19.37 -9.33
CA VAL A 10 -20.27 20.34 -10.43
C VAL A 10 -20.05 19.64 -11.77
N PHE A 11 -19.19 18.62 -11.82
CA PHE A 11 -18.97 17.83 -13.03
C PHE A 11 -20.22 17.02 -13.43
N GLY A 12 -20.92 16.44 -12.44
CA GLY A 12 -22.15 15.65 -12.68
C GLY A 12 -23.37 16.48 -13.11
N GLU A 13 -23.40 17.78 -12.80
CA GLU A 13 -24.49 18.69 -13.18
C GLU A 13 -24.33 19.30 -14.58
N ARG A 14 -23.23 19.00 -15.29
CA ARG A 14 -22.97 19.53 -16.63
C ARG A 14 -23.87 18.90 -17.69
N THR A 15 -24.34 19.72 -18.63
CA THR A 15 -25.29 19.32 -19.69
C THR A 15 -24.63 19.37 -21.08
N TYR A 16 -23.40 18.89 -21.21
CA TYR A 16 -22.67 18.87 -22.48
C TYR A 16 -23.22 17.78 -23.42
N ASP A 17 -23.15 18.02 -24.74
CA ASP A 17 -23.28 16.95 -25.72
C ASP A 17 -21.95 16.19 -25.82
N THR A 18 -21.85 15.06 -25.11
CA THR A 18 -20.63 14.22 -25.08
C THR A 18 -20.30 13.54 -26.41
N LEU A 19 -21.17 13.67 -27.42
CA LEU A 19 -20.95 13.11 -28.76
C LEU A 19 -20.47 14.16 -29.77
N ASP A 20 -20.37 15.44 -29.41
CA ASP A 20 -19.85 16.49 -30.29
C ASP A 20 -18.31 16.56 -30.24
N PRO A 21 -17.60 16.09 -31.29
CA PRO A 21 -16.14 16.08 -31.31
C PRO A 21 -15.52 17.49 -31.47
N LEU A 22 -16.32 18.53 -31.74
CA LEU A 22 -15.86 19.92 -31.83
C LEU A 22 -15.94 20.64 -30.48
N ASN A 23 -16.62 20.05 -29.49
CA ASN A 23 -16.78 20.65 -28.17
C ASN A 23 -15.69 20.16 -27.21
N GLU A 24 -14.71 21.01 -26.94
CA GLU A 24 -13.62 20.73 -26.01
C GLU A 24 -13.98 21.01 -24.52
N GLU A 25 -15.16 21.57 -24.22
CA GLU A 25 -15.57 21.89 -22.84
C GLU A 25 -15.58 20.66 -21.93
N PHE A 26 -16.05 19.51 -22.46
CA PHE A 26 -16.04 18.25 -21.72
C PHE A 26 -14.62 17.82 -21.34
N ILE A 27 -13.69 17.90 -22.29
CA ILE A 27 -12.29 17.49 -22.07
C ILE A 27 -11.64 18.40 -21.01
N ASN A 28 -11.84 19.72 -21.11
CA ASN A 28 -11.28 20.68 -20.16
C ASN A 28 -11.83 20.48 -18.73
N ASP A 29 -13.14 20.27 -18.59
CA ASP A 29 -13.76 20.00 -17.28
C ASP A 29 -13.34 18.62 -16.74
N PHE A 30 -13.20 17.62 -17.62
CA PHE A 30 -12.74 16.29 -17.24
C PHE A 30 -11.30 16.32 -16.73
N ASP A 31 -10.39 17.02 -17.40
CA ASP A 31 -8.99 17.14 -16.98
C ASP A 31 -8.87 17.82 -15.60
N THR A 32 -9.71 18.83 -15.35
CA THR A 32 -9.77 19.51 -14.05
C THR A 32 -10.27 18.56 -12.96
N PHE A 33 -11.34 17.82 -13.26
CA PHE A 33 -11.91 16.83 -12.34
C PHE A 33 -10.92 15.69 -12.04
N ASP A 34 -10.29 15.12 -13.07
CA ASP A 34 -9.31 14.04 -12.95
C ASP A 34 -8.07 14.49 -12.14
N ALA A 35 -7.61 15.73 -12.34
CA ALA A 35 -6.54 16.32 -11.53
C ALA A 35 -6.92 16.38 -10.04
N SER A 36 -8.16 16.74 -9.71
CA SER A 36 -8.64 16.76 -8.32
C SER A 36 -8.77 15.37 -7.72
N VAL A 37 -9.27 14.39 -8.48
CA VAL A 37 -9.33 12.98 -8.05
C VAL A 37 -7.93 12.46 -7.76
N LYS A 38 -6.96 12.78 -8.61
CA LYS A 38 -5.55 12.43 -8.39
C LYS A 38 -4.98 13.08 -7.12
N ASP A 39 -5.23 14.37 -6.89
CA ASP A 39 -4.82 15.05 -5.64
C ASP A 39 -5.37 14.33 -4.40
N LEU A 40 -6.64 13.94 -4.43
CA LEU A 40 -7.26 13.18 -3.34
C LEU A 40 -6.56 11.83 -3.12
N ASP A 41 -6.28 11.08 -4.17
CA ASP A 41 -5.57 9.81 -4.08
C ASP A 41 -4.15 9.98 -3.52
N TYR A 42 -3.42 11.04 -3.91
CA TYR A 42 -2.10 11.34 -3.35
C TYR A 42 -2.16 11.67 -1.86
N ARG A 43 -3.15 12.47 -1.44
CA ARG A 43 -3.33 12.84 -0.03
C ARG A 43 -3.72 11.64 0.81
N LEU A 44 -4.61 10.79 0.29
CA LEU A 44 -4.97 9.53 0.93
C LEU A 44 -3.75 8.60 1.07
N ALA A 45 -2.99 8.43 -0.01
CA ALA A 45 -1.78 7.62 -0.02
C ALA A 45 -0.73 8.12 0.97
N SER A 46 -0.56 9.45 1.09
CA SER A 46 0.34 10.07 2.05
C SER A 46 -0.04 9.76 3.50
N VAL A 47 -1.33 9.90 3.85
CA VAL A 47 -1.82 9.58 5.20
C VAL A 47 -1.64 8.10 5.52
N ILE A 48 -1.96 7.21 4.59
CA ILE A 48 -1.78 5.76 4.77
C ILE A 48 -0.29 5.43 4.92
N GLY A 49 0.56 5.97 4.05
CA GLY A 49 2.01 5.75 4.09
C GLY A 49 2.61 6.16 5.44
N GLN A 50 2.22 7.33 5.96
CA GLN A 50 2.64 7.80 7.28
C GLN A 50 2.13 6.88 8.39
N ALA A 51 0.86 6.48 8.35
CA ALA A 51 0.30 5.57 9.36
C ALA A 51 1.00 4.20 9.36
N MET A 52 1.43 3.71 8.20
CA MET A 52 2.22 2.48 8.09
C MET A 52 3.63 2.63 8.68
N ASP A 53 4.26 3.79 8.50
CA ASP A 53 5.56 4.10 9.10
C ASP A 53 5.49 4.22 10.63
N ASP A 54 4.38 4.74 11.15
CA ASP A 54 4.16 5.00 12.58
C ASP A 54 3.63 3.78 13.35
N CYS A 55 3.47 2.62 12.72
CA CYS A 55 2.97 1.41 13.37
C CYS A 55 3.97 0.88 14.42
N PRO A 56 3.54 0.63 15.68
CA PRO A 56 4.47 0.23 16.74
C PRO A 56 4.80 -1.27 16.76
N SER A 57 4.00 -2.12 16.12
CA SER A 57 4.25 -3.57 16.01
C SER A 57 3.69 -4.15 14.71
N ALA A 58 4.11 -5.36 14.35
CA ALA A 58 3.64 -6.04 13.14
C ALA A 58 2.11 -6.24 13.16
N GLU A 59 1.54 -6.47 14.35
CA GLU A 59 0.09 -6.58 14.55
C GLU A 59 -0.65 -5.28 14.16
N HIS A 60 -0.16 -4.11 14.59
CA HIS A 60 -0.77 -2.83 14.26
C HIS A 60 -0.71 -2.56 12.75
N PHE A 61 0.43 -2.88 12.14
CA PHE A 61 0.61 -2.76 10.70
C PHE A 61 -0.37 -3.65 9.93
N LEU A 62 -0.54 -4.91 10.35
CA LEU A 62 -1.49 -5.85 9.72
C LEU A 62 -2.94 -5.42 9.89
N LYS A 63 -3.31 -4.85 11.05
CA LYS A 63 -4.65 -4.28 11.28
C LYS A 63 -4.90 -3.08 10.37
N LEU A 64 -3.92 -2.18 10.25
CA LEU A 64 -4.00 -1.05 9.32
C LEU A 64 -4.14 -1.55 7.89
N LEU A 65 -3.33 -2.53 7.50
CA LEU A 65 -3.39 -3.15 6.17
C LEU A 65 -4.79 -3.71 5.89
N ALA A 66 -5.40 -4.43 6.84
CA ALA A 66 -6.75 -4.96 6.67
C ALA A 66 -7.81 -3.88 6.42
N ILE A 67 -7.62 -2.67 6.96
CA ILE A 67 -8.51 -1.52 6.71
C ILE A 67 -8.29 -0.94 5.31
N VAL A 68 -7.03 -0.82 4.88
CA VAL A 68 -6.67 -0.10 3.66
C VAL A 68 -6.49 -0.98 2.42
N ILE A 69 -6.58 -2.31 2.55
CA ILE A 69 -6.27 -3.24 1.46
C ILE A 69 -7.16 -3.03 0.22
N SER A 70 -8.44 -2.66 0.42
CA SER A 70 -9.35 -2.34 -0.68
C SER A 70 -9.00 -1.00 -1.37
N LEU A 71 -8.31 -0.09 -0.69
CA LEU A 71 -7.85 1.17 -1.26
C LEU A 71 -6.62 0.98 -2.14
N MET A 72 -5.90 -0.14 -2.00
CA MET A 72 -4.74 -0.47 -2.83
C MET A 72 -5.12 -0.83 -4.27
N ASP A 73 -6.41 -1.00 -4.60
CA ASP A 73 -6.86 -1.09 -5.99
C ASP A 73 -6.57 0.18 -6.79
N ARG A 74 -6.39 1.31 -6.10
CA ARG A 74 -5.95 2.59 -6.69
C ARG A 74 -4.42 2.58 -6.87
N PRO A 75 -3.89 2.86 -8.07
CA PRO A 75 -2.47 2.71 -8.38
C PRO A 75 -1.57 3.63 -7.51
N ILE A 76 -1.97 4.88 -7.30
CA ILE A 76 -1.22 5.85 -6.48
C ILE A 76 -1.05 5.34 -5.04
N VAL A 77 -2.13 4.82 -4.44
CA VAL A 77 -2.10 4.26 -3.08
C VAL A 77 -1.22 3.01 -3.03
N ARG A 78 -1.34 2.13 -4.02
CA ARG A 78 -0.55 0.91 -4.13
C ARG A 78 0.95 1.19 -4.18
N GLU A 79 1.37 2.16 -4.99
CA GLU A 79 2.79 2.53 -5.16
C GLU A 79 3.41 3.01 -3.85
N ILE A 80 2.67 3.75 -3.03
CA ILE A 80 3.14 4.20 -1.71
C ILE A 80 3.19 3.05 -0.69
N CYS A 81 2.21 2.15 -0.71
CA CYS A 81 2.10 1.07 0.29
C CYS A 81 3.06 -0.10 0.02
N LEU A 82 3.33 -0.45 -1.24
CA LEU A 82 4.12 -1.63 -1.60
C LEU A 82 5.54 -1.66 -0.99
N PRO A 83 6.32 -0.57 -1.02
CA PRO A 83 7.65 -0.56 -0.39
C PRO A 83 7.61 -0.79 1.13
N LYS A 84 6.49 -0.46 1.79
CA LYS A 84 6.32 -0.57 3.25
C LYS A 84 6.20 -2.01 3.73
N TYR A 85 5.92 -2.99 2.86
CA TYR A 85 5.95 -4.40 3.24
C TYR A 85 7.33 -4.85 3.75
N LYS A 86 8.40 -4.19 3.32
CA LYS A 86 9.73 -4.40 3.89
C LYS A 86 9.77 -4.08 5.39
N LEU A 87 9.09 -3.01 5.82
CA LEU A 87 8.99 -2.63 7.23
C LEU A 87 8.27 -3.73 8.02
N LEU A 88 7.16 -4.25 7.51
CA LEU A 88 6.43 -5.36 8.14
C LEU A 88 7.33 -6.59 8.36
N VAL A 89 8.11 -6.98 7.35
CA VAL A 89 9.06 -8.10 7.48
C VAL A 89 10.10 -7.82 8.57
N GLN A 90 10.64 -6.61 8.64
CA GLN A 90 11.59 -6.23 9.69
C GLN A 90 10.97 -6.26 11.09
N MET A 91 9.71 -5.84 11.23
CA MET A 91 8.99 -5.90 12.50
C MET A 91 8.81 -7.36 12.97
N LEU A 92 8.40 -8.24 12.05
CA LEU A 92 8.25 -9.67 12.34
C LEU A 92 9.59 -10.32 12.70
N ASP A 93 10.67 -9.99 11.99
CA ASP A 93 12.02 -10.50 12.30
C ASP A 93 12.45 -10.11 13.73
N ASN A 94 12.21 -8.86 14.13
CA ASN A 94 12.54 -8.37 15.48
C ASN A 94 11.70 -9.07 16.58
N GLU A 95 10.40 -9.26 16.32
CA GLU A 95 9.51 -9.98 17.23
C GLU A 95 9.96 -11.44 17.40
N MET A 96 10.35 -12.11 16.30
CA MET A 96 10.87 -13.47 16.32
C MET A 96 12.21 -13.58 17.05
N GLU A 97 13.11 -12.62 16.90
CA GLU A 97 14.36 -12.57 17.66
C GLU A 97 14.09 -12.45 19.17
N THR A 98 13.08 -11.67 19.54
CA THR A 98 12.65 -11.54 20.94
C THR A 98 12.13 -12.86 21.49
N VAL A 99 11.26 -13.55 20.75
CA VAL A 99 10.74 -14.88 21.12
C VAL A 99 11.88 -15.89 21.28
N LYS A 100 12.85 -15.90 20.34
CA LYS A 100 14.01 -16.77 20.40
C LYS A 100 14.84 -16.54 21.66
N ARG A 101 15.13 -15.29 22.00
CA ARG A 101 15.89 -14.96 23.22
C ARG A 101 15.22 -15.48 24.48
N ILE A 102 13.89 -15.35 24.57
CA ILE A 102 13.11 -15.87 25.70
C ILE A 102 13.22 -17.40 25.75
N TYR A 103 13.07 -18.06 24.59
CA TYR A 103 13.20 -19.52 24.50
C TYR A 103 14.59 -20.00 24.93
N ASP A 104 15.66 -19.42 24.37
CA ASP A 104 17.04 -19.80 24.67
C ASP A 104 17.36 -19.59 26.16
N HIS A 105 16.84 -18.52 26.77
CA HIS A 105 17.01 -18.23 28.20
C HIS A 105 16.34 -19.25 29.11
N HIS A 106 15.11 -19.68 28.80
CA HIS A 106 14.30 -20.50 29.70
C HIS A 106 14.31 -22.00 29.40
N VAL A 107 14.50 -22.39 28.14
CA VAL A 107 14.27 -23.76 27.67
C VAL A 107 15.58 -24.44 27.23
N ASN A 108 16.61 -23.70 26.83
CA ASN A 108 17.87 -24.28 26.39
C ASN A 108 19.14 -23.51 26.85
N PRO A 109 19.49 -23.56 28.15
CA PRO A 109 20.69 -22.88 28.66
C PRO A 109 22.02 -23.43 28.10
N GLN A 110 22.04 -24.62 27.47
CA GLN A 110 23.25 -25.29 26.97
C GLN A 110 23.37 -25.34 25.43
N GLY A 111 22.37 -24.86 24.69
CA GLY A 111 22.29 -24.91 23.22
C GLY A 111 23.03 -23.81 22.46
N ALA A 112 23.88 -23.03 23.14
CA ALA A 112 24.59 -21.86 22.59
C ALA A 112 25.61 -22.17 21.45
N ARG A 113 25.58 -23.35 20.81
CA ARG A 113 26.46 -23.69 19.68
C ARG A 113 25.76 -23.85 18.33
N GLY A 114 24.42 -23.76 18.27
CA GLY A 114 23.68 -23.77 17.00
C GLY A 114 23.26 -22.36 16.60
N LYS A 115 24.12 -21.59 15.91
CA LYS A 115 23.71 -20.32 15.28
C LYS A 115 22.73 -20.58 14.13
N LEU A 116 21.45 -20.85 14.41
CA LEU A 116 20.41 -20.68 13.40
C LEU A 116 20.14 -19.18 13.24
N LYS A 117 20.71 -18.60 12.17
CA LYS A 117 20.28 -17.32 11.62
C LYS A 117 18.98 -17.56 10.87
N PHE A 118 17.85 -17.13 11.42
CA PHE A 118 16.63 -17.00 10.63
C PHE A 118 16.76 -15.69 9.86
N VAL A 119 16.84 -15.76 8.54
CA VAL A 119 16.93 -14.58 7.66
C VAL A 119 15.79 -14.69 6.68
N MET A 120 14.70 -13.96 6.93
CA MET A 120 13.56 -13.86 6.02
C MET A 120 13.84 -12.93 4.82
N HIS A 121 15.03 -12.32 4.78
CA HIS A 121 15.45 -11.28 3.85
C HIS A 121 15.46 -11.70 2.35
N ASN A 122 15.47 -13.00 2.02
CA ASN A 122 15.64 -13.47 0.64
C ASN A 122 14.44 -14.22 0.04
N ALA A 123 13.31 -14.39 0.73
CA ALA A 123 12.21 -15.23 0.25
C ALA A 123 11.07 -14.48 -0.46
N PHE A 124 10.89 -13.17 -0.21
CA PHE A 124 9.69 -12.46 -0.65
C PHE A 124 9.86 -11.57 -1.89
N HIS A 125 11.11 -11.31 -2.33
CA HIS A 125 11.36 -10.37 -3.41
C HIS A 125 11.05 -10.93 -4.81
N SER A 126 11.00 -12.25 -5.00
CA SER A 126 10.70 -12.87 -6.30
C SER A 126 9.21 -13.13 -6.55
N SER A 127 8.39 -13.24 -5.51
CA SER A 127 7.00 -13.72 -5.63
C SER A 127 5.95 -12.59 -5.66
N LEU A 128 6.28 -11.39 -5.18
CA LEU A 128 5.33 -10.27 -5.08
C LEU A 128 5.47 -9.20 -6.17
N LEU A 129 6.45 -9.33 -7.07
CA LEU A 129 6.83 -8.27 -8.02
C LEU A 129 6.68 -8.66 -9.50
N ASN A 130 6.04 -9.79 -9.85
CA ASN A 130 5.89 -10.20 -11.25
C ASN A 130 4.43 -10.39 -11.70
N PRO A 131 3.67 -9.31 -11.97
CA PRO A 131 2.35 -9.40 -12.60
C PRO A 131 2.40 -9.61 -14.14
N LYS A 132 3.56 -9.94 -14.74
CA LYS A 132 3.68 -10.20 -16.18
C LYS A 132 4.55 -11.43 -16.48
N LEU A 133 3.99 -12.64 -16.33
CA LEU A 133 4.54 -13.82 -17.02
C LEU A 133 3.50 -14.91 -17.36
N GLU A 134 2.19 -14.62 -17.34
CA GLU A 134 1.15 -15.63 -17.64
C GLU A 134 0.38 -15.39 -18.95
N SER A 135 0.91 -14.58 -19.87
CA SER A 135 0.29 -14.37 -21.20
C SER A 135 1.22 -14.60 -22.41
N ALA A 136 2.33 -15.33 -22.23
CA ALA A 136 3.23 -15.66 -23.34
C ALA A 136 3.38 -17.17 -23.62
N GLN A 137 2.59 -18.04 -23.00
CA GLN A 137 2.54 -19.46 -23.35
C GLN A 137 1.12 -20.03 -23.30
N LYS A 138 0.27 -19.62 -24.26
CA LYS A 138 -0.64 -20.54 -24.95
C LYS A 138 -1.08 -19.97 -26.28
#